data_AF-A0A522PB48-F1
#
_entry.id   AF-A0A522PB48-F1
#
_cell.length_a   1.000
_cell.length_b   1.000
_cell.length_c   1.000
_cell.angle_alpha   90.00
_cell.angle_beta   90.00
_cell.angle_gamma   90.00
#
_symmetry.space_group_name_H-M   'P 1'
#
loop_
_entity.id
_entity.type
_entity.pdbx_description
1 polymer ?
#
loop_
_entity_poly.entity_id
_entity_poly.type
_entity_poly.pdbx_seq_one_letter_code
_entity_poly.pdbx_strand_id
1 'polypeptide(L)'
;MSITSVNGTGGSDLPINSLIGNPAPQTTGNSVLGEHDFLALLTTQLQNQNPLQPMDETQSIAELAQFSQLQETTNLATSFQNFQSSFSVTQFAGFIGKAVSVETSTGGQNGGSLVSGTVNKVVVQNGQPFFTMTDANGNLMTDSGGNPMLFSPNQIVTVG
;
A
#
# COMPACT_ATOMS: atom_id res chain seq x y z
N MET A 1 -27.05 25.76 -36.71
CA MET A 1 -28.19 24.85 -36.95
C MET A 1 -28.23 23.87 -35.78
N SER A 2 -29.19 24.07 -34.89
CA SER A 2 -29.47 23.22 -33.75
C SER A 2 -29.98 21.86 -34.23
N ILE A 3 -29.49 20.76 -33.68
CA ILE A 3 -30.18 19.48 -33.77
C ILE A 3 -30.85 19.18 -32.44
N THR A 4 -32.16 19.01 -32.57
CA THR A 4 -33.17 18.90 -31.54
C THR A 4 -33.26 17.46 -31.03
N SER A 5 -33.55 17.34 -29.74
CA SER A 5 -34.09 16.15 -29.07
C SER A 5 -35.24 15.52 -29.85
N VAL A 6 -35.22 14.19 -30.03
CA VAL A 6 -36.43 13.42 -30.34
C VAL A 6 -36.58 12.31 -29.31
N ASN A 7 -37.56 12.54 -28.43
CA ASN A 7 -38.08 11.64 -27.44
C ASN A 7 -38.91 10.55 -28.15
N GLY A 8 -38.40 9.31 -28.17
CA GLY A 8 -39.12 8.14 -28.66
C GLY A 8 -39.80 7.41 -27.52
N THR A 9 -41.07 7.71 -27.28
CA THR A 9 -42.00 6.95 -26.44
C THR A 9 -42.42 5.65 -27.11
N GLY A 10 -42.33 4.51 -26.41
CA GLY A 10 -43.08 3.31 -26.77
C GLY A 10 -42.36 2.00 -26.45
N GLY A 11 -42.49 1.52 -25.20
CA GLY A 11 -42.01 0.21 -24.81
C GLY A 11 -42.17 0.01 -23.32
N SER A 12 -43.15 -0.80 -22.94
CA SER A 12 -43.37 -1.30 -21.59
C SER A 12 -42.11 -1.94 -21.01
N ASP A 13 -41.46 -1.30 -20.05
CA ASP A 13 -40.60 -1.99 -19.10
C ASP A 13 -40.67 -1.32 -17.73
N LEU A 14 -41.09 -2.13 -16.76
CA LEU A 14 -41.11 -1.82 -15.35
C LEU A 14 -39.67 -1.50 -14.90
N PRO A 15 -39.42 -0.51 -14.04
CA PRO A 15 -38.06 -0.29 -13.53
C PRO A 15 -37.63 -1.49 -12.69
N ILE A 16 -36.74 -2.32 -13.22
CA ILE A 16 -36.01 -3.40 -12.50
C ILE A 16 -34.95 -2.79 -11.59
N ASN A 17 -35.32 -1.80 -10.77
CA ASN A 17 -34.43 -1.17 -9.79
C ASN A 17 -34.66 -1.69 -8.37
N SER A 18 -34.98 -2.98 -8.22
CA SER A 18 -35.29 -3.63 -6.92
C SER A 18 -34.53 -4.94 -6.68
N LEU A 19 -33.50 -5.27 -7.47
CA LEU A 19 -32.76 -6.56 -7.35
C LEU A 19 -31.24 -6.41 -7.10
N ILE A 20 -30.75 -5.21 -6.82
CA ILE A 20 -29.40 -4.96 -6.32
C ILE A 20 -29.58 -4.45 -4.89
N GLY A 21 -29.79 -5.33 -3.91
CA GLY A 21 -28.73 -6.24 -3.48
C GLY A 21 -27.96 -5.51 -2.38
N ASN A 22 -28.59 -5.48 -1.21
CA ASN A 22 -28.04 -5.11 0.09
C ASN A 22 -26.51 -5.38 0.11
N PRO A 23 -25.62 -4.38 0.33
CA PRO A 23 -24.23 -4.70 0.60
C PRO A 23 -24.23 -5.48 1.92
N ALA A 24 -24.15 -6.81 1.80
CA ALA A 24 -23.82 -7.67 2.93
C ALA A 24 -22.57 -7.07 3.59
N PRO A 25 -22.50 -7.03 4.93
CA PRO A 25 -21.26 -6.69 5.59
C PRO A 25 -20.18 -7.61 5.02
N GLN A 26 -19.24 -7.03 4.28
CA GLN A 26 -17.99 -7.69 3.97
C GLN A 26 -17.36 -7.97 5.33
N THR A 27 -17.59 -9.17 5.84
CA THR A 27 -16.75 -9.73 6.88
C THR A 27 -15.39 -9.86 6.24
N THR A 28 -14.58 -8.81 6.34
CA THR A 28 -13.12 -8.92 6.36
C THR A 28 -12.75 -9.66 7.65
N GLY A 29 -13.22 -10.90 7.77
CA GLY A 29 -12.52 -11.88 8.54
C GLY A 29 -11.28 -12.14 7.72
N ASN A 30 -10.16 -11.53 8.14
CA ASN A 30 -8.89 -12.23 8.02
C ASN A 30 -9.09 -13.56 8.74
N SER A 31 -9.64 -14.55 8.04
CA SER A 31 -9.60 -15.92 8.46
C SER A 31 -8.12 -16.27 8.48
N VAL A 32 -7.50 -16.02 9.63
CA VAL A 32 -6.35 -16.76 10.13
C VAL A 32 -6.85 -18.19 10.38
N LEU A 33 -7.26 -18.85 9.29
CA LEU A 33 -7.42 -20.29 9.23
C LEU A 33 -6.01 -20.80 9.02
N GLY A 34 -5.35 -21.28 10.07
CA GLY A 34 -3.98 -21.76 9.91
C GLY A 34 -3.38 -22.37 11.17
N GLU A 35 -3.56 -21.73 12.32
CA GLU A 35 -2.88 -22.15 13.55
C GLU A 35 -3.85 -22.67 14.63
N HIS A 36 -4.91 -21.91 14.96
CA HIS A 36 -5.84 -22.28 16.04
C HIS A 36 -6.72 -23.48 15.69
N ASP A 37 -7.27 -23.52 14.47
CA ASP A 37 -8.03 -24.67 13.99
C ASP A 37 -7.12 -25.89 13.76
N PHE A 38 -5.84 -25.67 13.48
CA PHE A 38 -4.81 -26.69 13.31
C PHE A 38 -4.37 -27.33 14.64
N LEU A 39 -4.10 -26.52 15.67
CA LEU A 39 -3.77 -27.01 17.03
C LEU A 39 -4.97 -27.72 17.67
N ALA A 40 -6.19 -27.28 17.38
CA ALA A 40 -7.42 -27.98 17.80
C ALA A 40 -7.55 -29.35 17.12
N LEU A 41 -7.28 -29.45 15.81
CA LEU A 41 -7.27 -30.73 15.10
C LEU A 41 -6.13 -31.65 15.57
N LEU A 42 -4.94 -31.12 15.82
CA LEU A 42 -3.79 -31.87 16.35
C LEU A 42 -4.07 -32.45 17.74
N THR A 43 -4.71 -31.67 18.62
CA THR A 43 -5.11 -32.13 19.96
C THR A 43 -6.20 -33.20 19.88
N THR A 44 -7.12 -33.07 18.92
CA THR A 44 -8.22 -34.02 18.72
C THR A 44 -7.72 -35.37 18.17
N GLN A 45 -6.72 -35.36 17.29
CA GLN A 45 -6.10 -36.57 16.74
C GLN A 45 -5.19 -37.26 17.78
N LEU A 46 -4.43 -36.52 18.59
CA LEU A 46 -3.64 -37.08 19.70
C LEU A 46 -4.49 -37.80 20.75
N GLN A 47 -5.75 -37.40 20.92
CA GLN A 47 -6.69 -38.03 21.85
C GLN A 47 -7.36 -39.30 21.28
N ASN A 48 -7.33 -39.54 19.96
CA ASN A 48 -8.10 -40.60 19.30
C ASN A 48 -7.31 -41.57 18.39
N GLN A 49 -5.99 -41.39 18.21
CA GLN A 49 -5.23 -42.27 17.30
C GLN A 49 -4.75 -43.55 18.01
N ASN A 50 -5.30 -44.68 17.58
CA ASN A 50 -4.80 -46.01 17.89
C ASN A 50 -3.41 -46.18 17.24
N PRO A 51 -2.34 -46.55 17.97
CA PRO A 51 -0.93 -46.32 17.61
C PRO A 51 -0.36 -47.09 16.40
N LEU A 52 -1.17 -47.80 15.61
CA LEU A 52 -0.65 -48.77 14.65
C LEU A 52 -0.35 -48.23 13.24
N GLN A 53 -0.77 -47.02 12.84
CA GLN A 53 -0.34 -46.41 11.55
C GLN A 53 -0.35 -44.85 11.57
N PRO A 54 0.72 -44.20 12.06
CA PRO A 54 0.80 -42.73 12.14
C PRO A 54 1.53 -42.03 10.97
N MET A 55 2.04 -42.74 9.96
CA MET A 55 3.08 -42.17 9.09
C MET A 55 2.60 -41.21 7.98
N ASP A 56 1.40 -41.38 7.41
CA ASP A 56 0.96 -40.61 6.23
C ASP A 56 0.43 -39.20 6.60
N GLU A 57 -0.39 -39.11 7.65
CA GLU A 57 -0.99 -37.84 8.09
C GLU A 57 0.05 -36.85 8.64
N THR A 58 1.12 -37.35 9.27
CA THR A 58 2.17 -36.50 9.85
C THR A 58 2.99 -35.76 8.79
N GLN A 59 3.13 -36.32 7.58
CA GLN A 59 3.91 -35.71 6.51
C GLN A 59 3.17 -34.51 5.89
N SER A 60 1.87 -34.63 5.63
CA SER A 60 1.05 -33.50 5.16
C SER A 60 0.93 -32.39 6.21
N ILE A 61 0.91 -32.75 7.50
CA ILE A 61 0.92 -31.80 8.62
C ILE A 61 2.23 -31.00 8.66
N ALA A 62 3.38 -31.65 8.44
CA ALA A 62 4.67 -30.98 8.40
C ALA A 62 4.75 -29.98 7.23
N GLU A 63 4.20 -30.33 6.07
CA GLU A 63 4.14 -29.44 4.90
C GLU A 63 3.23 -28.22 5.14
N LEU A 64 2.08 -28.40 5.81
CA LEU A 64 1.19 -27.30 6.19
C LEU A 64 1.79 -26.39 7.27
N ALA A 65 2.48 -26.96 8.26
CA ALA A 65 3.19 -26.18 9.26
C ALA A 65 4.31 -25.35 8.62
N GLN A 66 5.03 -25.91 7.65
CA GLN A 66 6.07 -25.20 6.89
C GLN A 66 5.48 -24.06 6.04
N PHE A 67 4.31 -24.28 5.43
CA PHE A 67 3.60 -23.23 4.69
C PHE A 67 3.08 -22.13 5.61
N SER A 68 2.54 -22.48 6.77
CA SER A 68 2.03 -21.51 7.77
C SER A 68 3.15 -20.63 8.32
N GLN A 69 4.32 -21.21 8.62
CA GLN A 69 5.51 -20.45 9.02
C GLN A 69 6.01 -19.50 7.93
N LEU A 70 5.98 -19.93 6.66
CA LEU A 70 6.33 -19.08 5.54
C LEU A 70 5.33 -17.92 5.39
N GLN A 71 4.04 -18.20 5.51
CA GLN A 71 2.99 -17.18 5.46
C GLN A 71 3.14 -16.16 6.59
N GLU A 72 3.42 -16.61 7.82
CA GLU A 72 3.70 -15.71 8.95
C GLU A 72 4.95 -14.87 8.70
N THR A 73 6.01 -15.46 8.17
CA THR A 73 7.23 -14.74 7.81
C THR A 73 6.95 -13.67 6.75
N THR A 74 6.14 -14.00 5.73
CA THR A 74 5.69 -13.05 4.72
C THR A 74 4.85 -11.93 5.34
N ASN A 75 3.90 -12.26 6.21
CA ASN A 75 3.06 -11.28 6.91
C ASN A 75 3.91 -10.34 7.80
N LEU A 76 4.92 -10.89 8.48
CA LEU A 76 5.86 -10.12 9.28
C LEU A 76 6.70 -9.17 8.41
N ALA A 77 7.23 -9.67 7.28
CA ALA A 77 7.98 -8.85 6.33
C ALA A 77 7.13 -7.70 5.78
N THR A 78 5.87 -7.95 5.41
CA THR A 78 4.92 -6.91 4.98
C THR A 78 4.64 -5.90 6.09
N SER A 79 4.42 -6.37 7.31
CA SER A 79 4.18 -5.49 8.47
C SER A 79 5.39 -4.60 8.75
N PHE A 80 6.61 -5.14 8.64
CA PHE A 80 7.84 -4.40 8.79
C PHE A 80 8.04 -3.35 7.69
N GLN A 81 7.71 -3.68 6.43
CA GLN A 81 7.76 -2.72 5.32
C GLN A 81 6.78 -1.55 5.52
N ASN A 82 5.58 -1.84 6.03
CA ASN A 82 4.57 -0.83 6.36
C ASN A 82 5.03 0.06 7.52
N PHE A 83 5.63 -0.54 8.55
CA PHE A 83 6.21 0.19 9.67
C PHE A 83 7.35 1.11 9.22
N GLN A 84 8.30 0.60 8.43
CA GLN A 84 9.42 1.38 7.88
C GLN A 84 8.89 2.58 7.08
N SER A 85 7.90 2.35 6.21
CA SER A 85 7.28 3.41 5.40
C SER A 85 6.64 4.49 6.29
N SER A 86 5.91 4.09 7.33
CA SER A 86 5.25 5.01 8.27
C SER A 86 6.26 5.79 9.11
N PHE A 87 7.32 5.13 9.56
CA PHE A 87 8.41 5.74 10.31
C PHE A 87 9.15 6.79 9.46
N SER A 88 9.50 6.44 8.21
CA SER A 88 10.11 7.37 7.27
C SER A 88 9.23 8.60 7.03
N VAL A 89 7.92 8.43 6.79
CA VAL A 89 7.00 9.57 6.64
C VAL A 89 6.99 10.47 7.88
N THR A 90 6.98 9.88 9.08
CA THR A 90 6.96 10.65 10.34
C THR A 90 8.22 11.51 10.52
N GLN A 91 9.39 10.97 10.18
CA GLN A 91 10.65 11.73 10.24
C GLN A 91 10.66 12.93 9.29
N PHE A 92 10.01 12.80 8.11
CA PHE A 92 9.98 13.86 7.11
C PHE A 92 8.74 14.77 7.19
N ALA A 93 7.71 14.38 7.93
CA ALA A 93 6.52 15.21 8.15
C ALA A 93 6.87 16.54 8.81
N GLY A 94 7.89 16.58 9.68
CA GLY A 94 8.38 17.81 10.31
C GLY A 94 9.02 18.82 9.34
N PHE A 95 9.37 18.38 8.12
CA PHE A 95 9.89 19.26 7.07
C PHE A 95 8.78 19.91 6.25
N ILE A 96 7.53 19.41 6.32
CA ILE A 96 6.41 20.01 5.58
C ILE A 96 6.26 21.47 6.02
N GLY A 97 6.23 22.38 5.05
CA GLY A 97 6.19 23.83 5.28
C GLY A 97 7.55 24.47 5.59
N LYS A 98 8.64 23.70 5.68
CA LYS A 98 10.00 24.24 5.82
C LYS A 98 10.60 24.57 4.46
N ALA A 99 11.40 25.62 4.42
CA ALA A 99 12.23 25.94 3.27
C ALA A 99 13.43 24.98 3.27
N VAL A 100 13.64 24.28 2.15
CA VAL A 100 14.78 23.38 1.98
C VAL A 100 15.47 23.66 0.66
N SER A 101 16.78 23.46 0.65
CA SER A 101 17.59 23.47 -0.57
C SER A 101 18.06 22.05 -0.85
N VAL A 102 17.75 21.55 -2.04
CA VAL A 102 18.13 20.22 -2.50
C VAL A 102 19.17 20.31 -3.61
N GLU A 103 20.14 19.40 -3.59
CA GLU A 103 21.09 19.25 -4.69
C GLU A 103 20.51 18.26 -5.72
N THR A 104 20.26 18.73 -6.94
CA THR A 104 19.81 17.87 -8.03
C THR A 104 21.01 17.50 -8.91
N SER A 105 21.26 16.21 -9.06
CA SER A 105 22.21 15.69 -10.04
C SER A 105 21.56 15.69 -11.43
N THR A 106 21.26 16.88 -11.96
CA THR A 106 20.87 16.99 -13.37
C THR A 106 22.11 16.74 -14.22
N GLY A 107 22.28 15.49 -14.67
CA GLY A 107 23.21 15.16 -15.76
C GLY A 107 24.64 14.78 -15.35
N GLY A 108 24.84 13.99 -14.30
CA GLY A 108 26.11 13.24 -14.10
C GLY A 108 27.38 14.08 -13.87
N GLN A 109 27.26 15.39 -13.66
CA GLN A 109 28.38 16.24 -13.27
C GLN A 109 28.39 16.37 -11.74
N ASN A 110 29.53 16.07 -11.13
CA ASN A 110 29.79 16.37 -9.72
C ASN A 110 29.63 17.88 -9.51
N GLY A 111 28.66 18.27 -8.69
CA GLY A 111 28.20 19.66 -8.51
C GLY A 111 26.81 19.87 -9.08
N GLY A 112 25.79 19.38 -8.36
CA GLY A 112 24.39 19.52 -8.76
C GLY A 112 23.90 20.97 -8.69
N SER A 113 22.82 21.28 -9.42
CA SER A 113 22.14 22.56 -9.25
C SER A 113 21.34 22.56 -7.95
N LEU A 114 21.50 23.62 -7.15
CA LEU A 114 20.70 23.80 -5.95
C LEU A 114 19.30 24.29 -6.33
N VAL A 115 18.29 23.49 -6.01
CA VAL A 115 16.89 23.87 -6.13
C VAL A 115 16.38 24.18 -4.73
N SER A 116 15.83 25.38 -4.54
CA SER A 116 15.29 25.81 -3.25
C SER A 116 13.79 26.01 -3.34
N GLY A 117 13.08 25.65 -2.27
CA GLY A 117 11.64 25.72 -2.22
C GLY A 117 11.10 25.28 -0.86
N THR A 118 9.78 25.32 -0.72
CA THR A 118 9.11 24.86 0.51
C THR A 118 8.59 23.45 0.33
N VAL A 119 8.83 22.57 1.29
CA VAL A 119 8.29 21.19 1.23
C VAL A 119 6.77 21.25 1.33
N ASN A 120 6.08 20.66 0.36
CA ASN A 120 4.62 20.67 0.27
C ASN A 120 3.99 19.36 0.77
N LYS A 121 4.50 18.22 0.31
CA LYS A 121 3.94 16.90 0.64
C LYS A 121 5.03 15.84 0.65
N VAL A 122 4.90 14.86 1.53
CA VAL A 122 5.73 13.64 1.57
C VAL A 122 4.92 12.48 0.99
N VAL A 123 5.54 11.69 0.12
CA VAL A 123 4.97 10.49 -0.50
C VAL A 123 5.96 9.34 -0.39
N VAL A 124 5.47 8.11 -0.31
CA VAL A 124 6.33 6.93 -0.34
C VAL A 124 6.19 6.27 -1.71
N GLN A 125 7.31 6.05 -2.39
CA GLN A 125 7.36 5.24 -3.62
C GLN A 125 8.38 4.12 -3.43
N ASN A 126 7.98 2.88 -3.72
CA ASN A 126 8.83 1.69 -3.59
C ASN A 126 9.49 1.57 -2.19
N GLY A 127 8.77 1.93 -1.13
CA GLY A 127 9.27 1.91 0.25
C GLY A 127 10.23 3.04 0.61
N GLN A 128 10.54 3.95 -0.32
CA GLN A 128 11.42 5.10 -0.10
C GLN A 128 10.59 6.39 0.03
N PRO A 129 10.88 7.26 1.02
CA PRO A 129 10.23 8.56 1.13
C PRO A 129 10.75 9.51 0.04
N PHE A 130 9.83 10.23 -0.58
CA PHE A 130 10.05 11.36 -1.47
C PHE A 130 9.20 12.53 -1.02
N PHE A 131 9.52 13.72 -1.48
CA PHE A 131 8.70 14.90 -1.22
C PHE A 131 8.60 15.80 -2.45
N THR A 132 7.52 16.59 -2.48
CA THR A 132 7.33 17.64 -3.47
C THR A 132 7.64 19.00 -2.85
N MET A 133 8.07 19.94 -3.68
CA MET A 133 8.39 21.31 -3.25
C MET A 133 7.54 22.32 -4.02
N THR A 134 7.26 23.46 -3.40
CA THR A 134 6.75 24.65 -4.08
C THR A 134 7.84 25.69 -4.26
N ASP A 135 7.76 26.46 -5.35
CA ASP A 135 8.61 27.62 -5.59
C ASP A 135 8.31 28.77 -4.59
N ALA A 136 9.04 29.87 -4.73
CA ALA A 136 8.85 31.07 -3.90
C ALA A 136 7.47 31.74 -4.07
N ASN A 137 6.76 31.44 -5.15
CA ASN A 137 5.41 31.95 -5.43
C ASN A 137 4.31 31.01 -4.89
N GLY A 138 4.69 29.87 -4.30
CA GLY A 138 3.76 28.86 -3.81
C GLY A 138 3.25 27.89 -4.88
N ASN A 139 3.80 27.94 -6.10
CA ASN A 139 3.44 27.00 -7.16
C ASN A 139 4.21 25.70 -6.99
N LEU A 140 3.55 24.57 -7.22
CA LEU A 140 4.19 23.25 -7.16
C LEU A 140 5.26 23.13 -8.23
N MET A 141 6.45 22.66 -7.86
CA MET A 141 7.50 22.35 -8.83
C MET A 141 7.09 21.10 -9.61
N THR A 142 6.95 21.24 -10.93
CA THR A 142 6.58 20.16 -11.84
C THR A 142 7.64 19.94 -12.91
N ASP A 143 7.70 18.72 -13.45
CA ASP A 143 8.49 18.40 -14.63
C ASP A 143 7.91 19.04 -15.90
N SER A 144 8.60 18.88 -17.02
CA SER A 144 8.18 19.38 -18.34
C SER A 144 6.83 18.82 -18.83
N GLY A 145 6.33 17.74 -18.20
CA GLY A 145 5.04 17.12 -18.47
C GLY A 145 3.93 17.52 -17.49
N GLY A 146 4.22 18.39 -16.52
CA GLY A 146 3.25 18.84 -15.52
C GLY A 146 3.09 17.89 -14.32
N ASN A 147 3.91 16.85 -14.19
CA ASN A 147 3.88 15.99 -13.00
C ASN A 147 4.71 16.61 -11.88
N PRO A 148 4.30 16.48 -10.59
CA PRO A 148 5.09 16.98 -9.47
C PRO A 148 6.50 16.39 -9.45
N MET A 149 7.51 17.24 -9.31
CA MET A 149 8.88 16.80 -9.10
C MET A 149 8.99 16.13 -7.73
N LEU A 150 9.66 14.98 -7.70
CA LEU A 150 9.92 14.20 -6.49
C LEU A 150 11.39 14.31 -6.11
N PHE A 151 11.63 14.75 -4.89
CA PHE A 151 12.95 14.88 -4.31
C PHE A 151 13.13 13.84 -3.21
N SER A 152 14.33 13.27 -3.12
CA SER A 152 14.68 12.37 -2.02
C SER A 152 15.18 13.19 -0.82
N PRO A 153 14.81 12.85 0.42
CA PRO A 153 15.32 13.54 1.59
C PRO A 153 16.85 13.54 1.74
N ASN A 154 17.52 12.54 1.16
CA ASN A 154 18.98 12.47 1.15
C ASN A 154 19.64 13.57 0.29
N GLN A 155 18.85 14.29 -0.52
CA GLN A 155 19.33 15.40 -1.35
C GLN A 155 19.25 16.75 -0.63
N ILE A 156 18.68 16.82 0.57
CA ILE A 156 18.56 18.08 1.32
C ILE A 156 19.94 18.50 1.83
N VAL A 157 20.40 19.66 1.37
CA VAL A 157 21.69 20.26 1.76
C VAL A 157 21.51 21.27 2.89
N THR A 158 20.37 21.97 2.94
CA THR A 158 20.10 22.98 3.96
C THR A 158 18.61 23.04 4.29
N VAL A 159 18.32 23.30 5.57
CA VAL A 159 16.98 23.48 6.12
C VAL A 159 16.92 24.89 6.71
N GLY A 160 15.96 25.68 6.24
CA GLY A 160 15.68 27.04 6.71
C GLY A 160 14.64 27.10 7.81
#